data_AF-A0A0M2V0I2-F1
#
_entry.id   AF-A0A0M2V0I2-F1
#
_cell.length_a   1.000
_cell.length_b   1.000
_cell.length_c   1.000
_cell.angle_alpha   90.00
_cell.angle_beta   90.00
_cell.angle_gamma   90.00
#
_symmetry.space_group_name_H-M   'P 1'
#
loop_
_entity.id
_entity.type
_entity.pdbx_description
1 polymer ?
#
loop_
_entity_poly.entity_id
_entity_poly.type
_entity_poly.pdbx_seq_one_letter_code
_entity_poly.pdbx_strand_id
1 'polypeptide(L)'
;EVTATVEDTCSISATNLAFGLYDPAADHVNGTSTITATCTENTTYDIGLDAGVHSASATTTTRAMRAGSSDYLDYELYQDSNRDTVWGNVIDTNTLQKTSPGGDEIHTVFGRIPGGQFVPAGSYSDTITVTITY
;
A
#
# COMPACT_ATOMS: atom_id res chain seq x y z
N GLU A 1 16.87 25.75 36.52
CA GLU A 1 16.48 24.36 36.21
C GLU A 1 16.61 24.16 34.70
N VAL A 2 16.95 22.96 34.25
CA VAL A 2 17.05 22.61 32.81
C VAL A 2 16.20 21.37 32.58
N THR A 3 15.21 21.46 31.70
CA THR A 3 14.21 20.40 31.43
C THR A 3 13.92 20.27 29.92
N ALA A 4 13.39 19.12 29.49
CA ALA A 4 12.93 18.84 28.13
C ALA A 4 11.76 17.86 28.13
N THR A 5 10.98 17.84 27.04
CA THR A 5 9.85 16.92 26.79
C THR A 5 10.01 16.28 25.42
N VAL A 6 9.68 15.00 25.31
CA VAL A 6 9.61 14.25 24.05
C VAL A 6 8.14 13.94 23.80
N GLU A 7 7.66 14.28 22.61
CA GLU A 7 6.28 14.01 22.16
C GLU A 7 6.28 12.86 21.15
N ASP A 8 5.14 12.17 21.04
CA ASP A 8 4.92 11.19 20.00
C ASP A 8 4.94 11.85 18.62
N THR A 9 5.78 11.35 17.72
CA THR A 9 5.85 11.81 16.33
C THR A 9 6.15 10.64 15.42
N CYS A 10 5.52 10.65 14.24
CA CYS A 10 5.82 9.73 13.16
C CYS A 10 5.92 10.46 11.82
N SER A 11 6.77 9.94 10.94
CA SER A 11 6.84 10.30 9.53
C SER A 11 6.79 9.03 8.67
N ILE A 12 6.38 9.16 7.41
CA ILE A 12 6.21 8.03 6.50
C ILE A 12 6.74 8.33 5.11
N SER A 13 7.34 7.32 4.49
CA SER A 13 7.75 7.34 3.09
C SER A 13 7.50 5.98 2.44
N ALA A 14 7.38 5.95 1.11
CA ALA A 14 7.11 4.73 0.36
C ALA A 14 7.92 4.68 -0.94
N THR A 15 8.28 3.48 -1.37
CA THR A 15 8.89 3.22 -2.69
C THR A 15 7.84 2.82 -3.72
N ASN A 16 8.15 3.03 -5.00
CA ASN A 16 7.27 2.63 -6.09
C ASN A 16 7.20 1.10 -6.19
N LEU A 17 5.99 0.57 -6.40
CA LEU A 17 5.77 -0.83 -6.76
C LEU A 17 5.73 -0.97 -8.27
N ALA A 18 6.57 -1.85 -8.83
CA ALA A 18 6.56 -2.18 -10.25
C ALA A 18 6.23 -3.66 -10.46
N PHE A 19 5.15 -3.95 -11.19
CA PHE A 19 4.75 -5.31 -11.54
C PHE A 19 5.53 -5.90 -12.71
N GLY A 20 6.08 -5.06 -13.58
CA GLY A 20 6.74 -5.49 -14.81
C GLY A 20 5.75 -5.84 -15.92
N LEU A 21 6.07 -6.86 -16.72
CA LEU A 21 5.22 -7.30 -17.83
C LEU A 21 4.06 -8.15 -17.31
N TYR A 22 2.84 -7.78 -17.71
CA TYR A 22 1.63 -8.54 -17.44
C TYR A 22 1.24 -9.37 -18.67
N ASP A 23 1.03 -10.67 -18.46
CA ASP A 23 0.43 -11.57 -19.44
C ASP A 23 -0.94 -12.01 -18.90
N PRO A 24 -2.06 -11.64 -19.56
CA PRO A 24 -3.39 -12.01 -19.09
C PRO A 24 -3.67 -13.52 -19.15
N ALA A 25 -2.89 -14.29 -19.91
CA ALA A 25 -3.02 -15.76 -19.97
C ALA A 25 -2.26 -16.48 -18.85
N ALA A 26 -1.41 -15.78 -18.09
CA ALA A 26 -0.77 -16.31 -16.90
C ALA A 26 -1.72 -16.27 -15.67
N ASP A 27 -1.36 -16.96 -14.59
CA ASP A 27 -2.17 -17.03 -13.36
C ASP A 27 -2.25 -15.67 -12.64
N HIS A 28 -1.11 -15.01 -12.46
CA HIS A 28 -1.00 -13.69 -11.82
C HIS A 28 0.39 -13.08 -12.05
N VAL A 29 0.55 -11.77 -11.84
CA VAL A 29 1.88 -11.16 -11.62
C VAL A 29 1.94 -10.51 -10.25
N ASN A 30 3.09 -10.62 -9.59
CA ASN A 30 3.30 -10.07 -8.27
C ASN A 30 4.39 -9.01 -8.31
N GLY A 31 4.31 -8.05 -7.40
CA GLY A 31 5.35 -7.06 -7.15
C GLY A 31 5.48 -6.79 -5.66
N THR A 32 6.57 -6.15 -5.26
CA THR A 32 6.73 -5.66 -3.89
C THR A 32 7.23 -4.23 -3.89
N SER A 33 6.92 -3.52 -2.82
CA SER A 33 7.53 -2.24 -2.47
C SER A 33 7.70 -2.17 -0.95
N THR A 34 8.21 -1.05 -0.46
CA THR A 34 8.45 -0.82 0.95
C THR A 34 7.85 0.49 1.41
N ILE A 35 7.32 0.48 2.63
CA ILE A 35 6.95 1.66 3.40
C ILE A 35 7.91 1.76 4.57
N THR A 36 8.45 2.95 4.82
CA THR A 36 9.28 3.24 5.99
C THR A 36 8.53 4.19 6.90
N ALA A 37 8.24 3.75 8.12
CA ALA A 37 7.70 4.56 9.19
C ALA A 37 8.83 4.91 10.16
N THR A 38 9.00 6.19 10.46
CA THR A 38 10.02 6.66 11.42
C THR A 38 9.30 7.34 12.57
N CYS A 39 9.30 6.71 13.74
CA CYS A 39 8.58 7.18 14.91
C CYS A 39 9.47 7.31 16.15
N THR A 40 9.00 8.07 17.14
CA THR A 40 9.52 8.00 18.51
C THR A 40 9.24 6.65 19.16
N GLU A 41 10.07 6.27 20.13
CA GLU A 41 9.92 5.00 20.85
C GLU A 41 8.59 4.94 21.61
N ASN A 42 7.93 3.78 21.55
CA ASN A 42 6.62 3.48 22.13
C ASN A 42 5.41 4.21 21.50
N THR A 43 5.59 4.94 20.41
CA THR A 43 4.46 5.49 19.64
C THR A 43 3.74 4.37 18.90
N THR A 44 2.44 4.18 19.20
CA THR A 44 1.56 3.28 18.44
C THR A 44 1.02 4.01 17.23
N TYR A 45 1.01 3.34 16.08
CA TYR A 45 0.55 3.93 14.84
C TYR A 45 -0.18 2.92 13.95
N ASP A 46 -1.03 3.44 13.07
CA ASP A 46 -1.72 2.74 12.01
C ASP A 46 -1.24 3.23 10.64
N ILE A 47 -0.84 2.31 9.77
CA ILE A 47 -0.56 2.60 8.36
C ILE A 47 -1.76 2.17 7.51
N GLY A 48 -2.37 3.13 6.81
CA GLY A 48 -3.46 2.93 5.87
C GLY A 48 -3.08 3.23 4.43
N LEU A 49 -3.54 2.39 3.49
CA LEU A 49 -3.39 2.57 2.04
C LEU A 49 -4.77 2.77 1.43
N ASP A 50 -4.99 3.89 0.74
CA ASP A 50 -6.27 4.19 0.09
C ASP A 50 -6.55 3.29 -1.14
N ALA A 51 -7.68 3.53 -1.82
CA ALA A 51 -8.10 2.78 -2.99
C ALA A 51 -7.40 3.22 -4.30
N GLY A 52 -6.48 4.17 -4.23
CA GLY A 52 -5.89 4.81 -5.41
C GLY A 52 -6.81 5.81 -6.09
N VAL A 53 -6.31 6.42 -7.17
CA VAL A 53 -7.00 7.50 -7.90
C VAL A 53 -7.88 6.98 -9.04
N HIS A 54 -7.87 5.68 -9.29
CA HIS A 54 -8.50 5.06 -10.46
C HIS A 54 -9.42 3.88 -10.11
N SER A 55 -9.60 3.54 -8.83
CA SER A 55 -10.56 2.50 -8.47
C SER A 55 -11.99 2.87 -8.88
N ALA A 56 -12.70 1.89 -9.44
CA ALA A 56 -14.13 2.00 -9.77
C ALA A 56 -15.03 2.07 -8.53
N SER A 57 -14.52 1.64 -7.37
CA SER A 57 -15.19 1.67 -6.07
C SER A 57 -14.29 2.41 -5.08
N ALA A 58 -14.83 3.23 -4.18
CA ALA A 58 -14.01 3.89 -3.14
C ALA A 58 -13.50 2.92 -2.05
N THR A 59 -13.29 1.64 -2.40
CA THR A 59 -12.96 0.52 -1.51
C THR A 59 -11.57 -0.03 -1.82
N THR A 60 -10.82 -0.37 -0.80
CA THR A 60 -9.43 -0.89 -0.90
C THR A 60 -9.36 -2.36 -1.32
N THR A 61 -10.50 -3.02 -1.51
CA THR A 61 -10.62 -4.43 -1.93
C THR A 61 -10.41 -4.63 -3.42
N THR A 62 -10.45 -3.56 -4.22
CA THR A 62 -10.27 -3.63 -5.68
C THR A 62 -9.69 -2.29 -6.12
N ARG A 63 -8.37 -2.24 -6.30
CA ARG A 63 -7.69 -1.06 -6.85
C ARG A 63 -7.55 -1.27 -8.36
N ALA A 64 -7.38 -0.19 -9.10
CA ALA A 64 -7.22 -0.29 -10.55
C ALA A 64 -6.14 0.67 -11.03
N MET A 65 -5.23 0.19 -11.86
CA MET A 65 -4.38 1.05 -12.67
C MET A 65 -5.10 1.43 -13.95
N ARG A 66 -4.78 2.60 -14.52
CA ARG A 66 -5.40 3.06 -15.76
C ARG A 66 -4.37 3.28 -16.86
N ALA A 67 -4.72 2.86 -18.08
CA ALA A 67 -4.09 3.28 -19.32
C ALA A 67 -5.07 4.14 -20.13
N GLY A 68 -4.59 5.26 -20.67
CA GLY A 68 -5.45 6.20 -21.37
C GLY A 68 -6.61 6.72 -20.50
N SER A 69 -7.80 6.82 -21.09
CA SER A 69 -9.00 7.37 -20.42
C SER A 69 -9.94 6.32 -19.82
N SER A 70 -9.90 5.08 -20.30
CA SER A 70 -10.96 4.10 -20.03
C SER A 70 -10.49 2.66 -19.83
N ASP A 71 -9.20 2.38 -19.98
CA ASP A 71 -8.68 1.02 -19.84
C ASP A 71 -8.16 0.83 -18.43
N TYR A 72 -8.74 -0.10 -17.68
CA TYR A 72 -8.42 -0.36 -16.28
C TYR A 72 -7.84 -1.76 -16.12
N LEU A 73 -6.86 -1.91 -15.23
CA LEU A 73 -6.24 -3.16 -14.86
C LEU A 73 -6.23 -3.27 -13.34
N ASP A 74 -7.01 -4.22 -12.80
CA ASP A 74 -7.23 -4.37 -11.38
C ASP A 74 -6.04 -5.00 -10.67
N TYR A 75 -5.81 -4.59 -9.43
CA TYR A 75 -4.78 -5.13 -8.57
C TYR A 75 -5.15 -4.98 -7.10
N GLU A 76 -4.47 -5.75 -6.25
CA GLU A 76 -4.58 -5.67 -4.81
C GLU A 76 -3.22 -5.51 -4.14
N LEU A 77 -3.24 -4.92 -2.93
CA LEU A 77 -2.08 -4.75 -2.06
C LEU A 77 -2.36 -5.44 -0.73
N TYR A 78 -1.36 -6.13 -0.19
CA TYR A 78 -1.47 -7.01 0.96
C TYR A 78 -0.36 -6.74 1.98
N GLN A 79 -0.67 -7.05 3.24
CA GLN A 79 0.24 -6.89 4.38
C GLN A 79 1.23 -8.06 4.50
N ASP A 80 0.92 -9.20 3.89
CA ASP A 80 1.66 -10.45 4.05
C ASP A 80 2.02 -11.11 2.70
N SER A 81 3.02 -11.97 2.72
CA SER A 81 3.55 -12.63 1.52
C SER A 81 2.60 -13.66 0.91
N ASN A 82 1.70 -14.22 1.71
CA ASN A 82 0.69 -15.18 1.25
C ASN A 82 -0.49 -14.48 0.57
N ARG A 83 -0.64 -13.17 0.83
CA ARG A 83 -1.71 -12.29 0.34
C ARG A 83 -3.06 -12.65 0.95
N ASP A 84 -3.04 -12.98 2.25
CA ASP A 84 -4.25 -13.33 3.00
C ASP A 84 -4.96 -12.07 3.53
N THR A 85 -4.19 -11.01 3.82
CA THR A 85 -4.68 -9.77 4.43
C THR A 85 -4.55 -8.60 3.46
N VAL A 86 -5.68 -8.18 2.86
CA VAL A 86 -5.73 -6.97 2.04
C VAL A 86 -5.39 -5.75 2.89
N TRP A 87 -4.45 -4.94 2.43
CA TRP A 87 -4.10 -3.69 3.08
C TRP A 87 -5.06 -2.59 2.61
N GLY A 88 -5.81 -2.00 3.55
CA GLY A 88 -6.67 -0.86 3.30
C GLY A 88 -6.39 0.29 4.25
N ASN A 89 -7.40 1.11 4.49
CA ASN A 89 -7.30 2.36 5.26
C ASN A 89 -8.36 2.50 6.36
N VAL A 90 -9.04 1.41 6.72
CA VAL A 90 -10.03 1.41 7.81
C VAL A 90 -9.37 0.86 9.08
N ILE A 91 -9.20 1.74 10.07
CA ILE A 91 -8.61 1.41 11.37
C ILE A 91 -9.38 0.24 12.01
N ASP A 92 -8.65 -0.64 12.69
CA ASP A 92 -9.14 -1.89 13.32
C ASP A 92 -9.74 -2.91 12.34
N THR A 93 -9.69 -2.66 11.03
CA THR A 93 -10.20 -3.56 10.00
C THR A 93 -9.10 -4.05 9.08
N ASN A 94 -8.36 -3.12 8.44
CA ASN A 94 -7.37 -3.47 7.42
C ASN A 94 -6.19 -2.49 7.30
N THR A 95 -5.98 -1.63 8.29
CA THR A 95 -4.70 -0.93 8.51
C THR A 95 -3.67 -1.89 9.10
N LEU A 96 -2.39 -1.50 9.02
CA LEU A 96 -1.31 -2.18 9.74
C LEU A 96 -1.03 -1.41 11.02
N GLN A 97 -1.39 -1.98 12.17
CA GLN A 97 -1.10 -1.39 13.48
C GLN A 97 0.21 -1.93 14.06
N LYS A 98 1.05 -1.04 14.57
CA LYS A 98 2.34 -1.35 15.21
C LYS A 98 2.64 -0.38 16.34
N THR A 99 3.57 -0.77 17.22
CA THR A 99 4.18 0.10 18.22
C THR A 99 5.67 0.20 17.93
N SER A 100 6.17 1.42 17.75
CA SER A 100 7.54 1.63 17.32
C SER A 100 8.56 1.37 18.45
N PRO A 101 9.69 0.70 18.17
CA PRO A 101 10.85 0.65 19.06
C PRO A 101 11.70 1.93 19.00
N GLY A 102 11.26 2.93 18.22
CA GLY A 102 12.01 4.15 17.91
C GLY A 102 12.84 4.00 16.64
N GLY A 103 12.89 5.06 15.83
CA GLY A 103 13.62 5.08 14.57
C GLY A 103 12.84 4.46 13.42
N ASP A 104 13.57 3.91 12.43
CA ASP A 104 13.01 3.44 11.17
C ASP A 104 12.49 2.01 11.26
N GLU A 105 11.23 1.82 10.86
CA GLU A 105 10.59 0.52 10.66
C GLU A 105 10.20 0.34 9.19
N ILE A 106 10.63 -0.78 8.60
CA ILE A 106 10.36 -1.10 7.18
C ILE A 106 9.25 -2.15 7.10
N HIS A 107 8.19 -1.81 6.37
CA HIS A 107 7.06 -2.68 6.08
C HIS A 107 7.02 -3.01 4.59
N THR A 108 6.93 -4.29 4.24
CA THR A 108 6.85 -4.72 2.83
C THR A 108 5.39 -4.70 2.38
N VAL A 109 5.12 -4.04 1.26
CA VAL A 109 3.83 -4.12 0.57
C VAL A 109 3.92 -5.22 -0.47
N PHE A 110 2.96 -6.15 -0.44
CA PHE A 110 2.87 -7.22 -1.43
C PHE A 110 1.75 -6.90 -2.41
N GLY A 111 2.09 -6.66 -3.68
CA GLY A 111 1.10 -6.40 -4.73
C GLY A 111 0.81 -7.65 -5.56
N ARG A 112 -0.40 -7.74 -6.10
CA ARG A 112 -0.78 -8.73 -7.11
C ARG A 112 -1.73 -8.13 -8.16
N ILE A 113 -1.48 -8.44 -9.42
CA ILE A 113 -2.47 -8.33 -10.50
C ILE A 113 -2.98 -9.75 -10.77
N PRO A 114 -4.29 -10.04 -10.62
CA PRO A 114 -4.84 -11.33 -11.01
C PRO A 114 -4.76 -11.52 -12.53
N GLY A 115 -4.56 -12.76 -12.97
CA GLY A 115 -4.65 -13.15 -14.38
C GLY A 115 -6.06 -12.99 -14.95
N GLY A 116 -6.21 -13.21 -16.25
CA GLY A 116 -7.51 -13.22 -16.92
C GLY A 116 -8.10 -11.84 -17.25
N GLN A 117 -7.36 -10.75 -17.04
CA GLN A 117 -7.81 -9.39 -17.41
C GLN A 117 -7.32 -9.02 -18.81
N PHE A 118 -8.12 -9.33 -19.83
CA PHE A 118 -7.79 -9.06 -21.23
C PHE A 118 -8.01 -7.59 -21.60
N VAL A 119 -7.02 -6.75 -21.28
CA VAL A 119 -7.03 -5.30 -21.53
C VAL A 119 -6.10 -4.94 -22.70
N PRO A 120 -6.29 -3.79 -23.39
CA PRO A 120 -5.39 -3.34 -24.44
C PRO A 120 -3.94 -3.21 -23.97
N ALA A 121 -2.99 -3.43 -24.87
CA ALA A 121 -1.57 -3.20 -24.57
C ALA A 121 -1.31 -1.71 -24.29
N GLY A 122 -0.66 -1.43 -23.17
CA GLY A 122 -0.38 -0.06 -22.74
C GLY A 122 0.34 -0.02 -21.40
N SER A 123 0.72 1.20 -20.99
CA SER A 123 1.27 1.45 -19.65
C SER A 123 0.14 1.81 -18.71
N TYR A 124 -0.08 0.96 -17.71
CA TYR A 124 -1.07 1.16 -16.66
C TYR A 124 -0.38 1.70 -15.42
N SER A 125 -0.94 2.76 -14.81
CA SER A 125 -0.44 3.34 -13.56
C SER A 125 -1.58 3.72 -12.64
N ASP A 126 -1.32 3.73 -11.33
CA ASP A 126 -2.18 4.29 -10.28
C ASP A 126 -1.31 5.06 -9.27
N THR A 127 -1.91 5.84 -8.39
CA THR A 127 -1.23 6.53 -7.28
C THR A 127 -1.96 6.23 -5.99
N ILE A 128 -1.24 5.66 -5.02
CA ILE A 128 -1.77 5.28 -3.70
C ILE A 128 -1.32 6.27 -2.66
N THR A 129 -2.26 6.78 -1.86
CA THR A 129 -1.94 7.59 -0.68
C THR A 129 -1.69 6.68 0.51
N VAL A 130 -0.50 6.79 1.09
CA VAL A 130 -0.14 6.13 2.34
C VAL A 130 -0.33 7.12 3.48
N THR A 131 -1.16 6.77 4.46
CA THR A 131 -1.45 7.59 5.64
C THR A 131 -0.92 6.90 6.89
N ILE A 132 -0.26 7.65 7.77
CA ILE A 132 0.10 7.21 9.11
C ILE A 132 -0.73 8.00 10.13
N THR A 133 -1.35 7.30 11.07
CA THR A 133 -2.14 7.87 12.18
C THR A 133 -1.51 7.41 13.48
N TYR A 134 -1.28 8.32 14.43
CA TYR A 134 -0.68 8.07 15.74
C TYR A 134 -1.25 9.05 16.77
#